data_AF-A0A523YQF4-F1
#
_entry.id   AF-A0A523YQF4-F1
#
_cell.length_a   1.000
_cell.length_b   1.000
_cell.length_c   1.000
_cell.angle_alpha   90.00
_cell.angle_beta   90.00
_cell.angle_gamma   90.00
#
_symmetry.space_group_name_H-M   'P 1'
#
loop_
_entity.id
_entity.type
_entity.pdbx_description
1 polymer ?
#
loop_
_entity_poly.entity_id
_entity_poly.type
_entity_poly.pdbx_seq_one_letter_code
_entity_poly.pdbx_strand_id
1 'polypeptide(L)'
;MVWRSLGFSDLWVAGSPVSVRSLIVGDNFGQFRRYRIFSEGGLPAWARLAKDGSGKIGALVTGAYSSFVKVGSTKKIQPCIFVPLSSLSKRVFRKLLIPLDCELYEEEDMVVAREIENQPYYVANRNSRMFHHPGCKRAKRIASQNQIIFKTRKEALASGYSPARICRP
;
A
#
# COMPACT_ATOMS: atom_id res chain seq x y z
N MET A 1 3.52 8.31 -6.69
CA MET A 1 4.49 7.27 -6.30
C MET A 1 5.05 6.66 -7.59
N VAL A 2 6.33 6.29 -7.65
CA VAL A 2 6.92 5.68 -8.87
C VAL A 2 7.30 4.23 -8.55
N TRP A 3 6.73 3.29 -9.30
CA TRP A 3 7.08 1.88 -9.25
C TRP A 3 8.37 1.62 -10.02
N ARG A 4 9.25 0.80 -9.46
CA ARG A 4 10.47 0.33 -10.12
C ARG A 4 10.48 -1.18 -10.12
N SER A 5 10.72 -1.79 -11.28
CA SER A 5 10.90 -3.23 -11.38
C SER A 5 12.12 -3.67 -10.57
N LEU A 6 11.96 -4.76 -9.82
CA LEU A 6 13.04 -5.46 -9.17
C LEU A 6 13.64 -6.41 -10.22
N GLY A 7 14.81 -6.12 -10.77
CA GLY A 7 15.33 -6.79 -11.98
C GLY A 7 15.57 -8.31 -11.92
N PHE A 8 15.23 -8.97 -10.81
CA PHE A 8 15.33 -10.42 -10.61
C PHE A 8 14.00 -11.09 -10.20
N SER A 9 12.88 -10.36 -10.21
CA SER A 9 11.54 -10.91 -9.97
C SER A 9 10.45 -10.07 -10.66
N ASP A 10 9.24 -10.62 -10.80
CA ASP A 10 8.07 -9.89 -11.32
C ASP A 10 7.51 -8.86 -10.31
N LEU A 11 8.30 -8.50 -9.30
CA LEU A 11 7.93 -7.55 -8.27
C LEU A 11 8.32 -6.14 -8.67
N TRP A 12 7.43 -5.21 -8.37
CA TRP A 12 7.63 -3.78 -8.51
C TRP A 12 7.69 -3.18 -7.11
N VAL A 13 8.67 -2.34 -6.83
CA VAL A 13 8.80 -1.69 -5.52
C VAL A 13 8.59 -0.19 -5.59
N ALA A 14 8.03 0.38 -4.53
CA ALA A 14 7.77 1.80 -4.44
C ALA A 14 7.84 2.34 -3.00
N GLY A 15 7.88 3.66 -2.90
CA GLY A 15 7.99 4.37 -1.63
C GLY A 15 9.38 4.30 -0.98
N SER A 16 9.52 5.06 0.10
CA SER A 16 10.73 5.09 0.92
C SER A 16 10.79 3.89 1.87
N PRO A 17 11.99 3.33 2.12
CA PRO A 17 12.15 2.23 3.06
C PRO A 17 11.76 2.63 4.49
N VAL A 18 11.05 1.73 5.17
CA VAL A 18 10.65 1.87 6.57
C VAL A 18 11.31 0.76 7.39
N SER A 19 11.98 1.14 8.48
CA SER A 19 12.58 0.16 9.40
C SER A 19 11.53 -0.78 9.99
N VAL A 20 11.81 -2.07 9.96
CA VAL A 20 10.98 -3.14 10.50
C VAL A 20 11.84 -4.10 11.33
N ARG A 21 11.30 -4.57 12.45
CA ARG A 21 12.02 -5.43 13.41
C ARG A 21 11.35 -6.78 13.64
N SER A 22 10.12 -6.94 13.16
CA SER A 22 9.38 -8.17 13.27
C SER A 22 8.37 -8.32 12.16
N LEU A 23 8.05 -9.58 11.85
CA LEU A 23 7.05 -9.98 10.89
C LEU A 23 6.20 -11.10 11.48
N ILE A 24 4.94 -11.12 11.10
CA ILE A 24 4.09 -12.31 11.23
C ILE A 24 4.29 -13.13 9.96
N VAL A 25 4.79 -14.35 10.11
CA VAL A 25 4.96 -15.32 9.03
C VAL A 25 4.44 -16.67 9.48
N GLY A 26 3.88 -17.42 8.54
CA GLY A 26 3.45 -18.80 8.76
C GLY A 26 4.66 -19.69 8.98
N ASP A 27 4.54 -20.63 9.93
CA ASP A 27 5.43 -21.78 9.99
C ASP A 27 4.97 -22.88 9.01
N ASN A 28 5.75 -23.96 8.91
CA ASN A 28 5.46 -25.08 8.03
C ASN A 28 4.17 -25.84 8.41
N PHE A 29 3.55 -25.52 9.55
CA PHE A 29 2.31 -26.11 10.04
C PHE A 29 1.11 -25.17 9.84
N GLY A 30 1.28 -24.06 9.12
CA GLY A 30 0.24 -23.08 8.87
C GLY A 30 -0.08 -22.16 10.05
N GLN A 31 0.69 -22.20 11.15
CA GLN A 31 0.51 -21.27 12.25
C GLN A 31 1.27 -19.98 12.00
N PHE A 32 0.56 -18.86 12.06
CA PHE A 32 1.16 -17.53 11.94
C PHE A 32 1.71 -17.07 13.29
N ARG A 33 3.02 -16.85 13.37
CA ARG A 33 3.68 -16.34 14.58
C ARG A 33 4.53 -15.12 14.26
N ARG A 34 4.72 -14.28 15.27
CA ARG A 34 5.58 -13.10 15.17
C ARG A 34 7.03 -13.48 15.41
N TYR A 35 7.87 -13.28 14.40
CA TYR A 35 9.32 -13.47 14.48
C TYR A 35 10.04 -12.14 14.42
N ARG A 36 11.19 -12.04 15.10
CA ARG A 36 12.11 -10.91 14.89
C ARG A 36 12.83 -11.07 13.56
N ILE A 37 13.13 -9.95 12.93
CA ILE A 37 13.89 -9.92 11.68
C ILE A 37 15.06 -8.95 11.80
N PHE A 38 16.16 -9.32 11.15
CA PHE A 38 17.41 -8.59 11.16
C PHE A 38 18.02 -8.65 9.78
N SER A 39 18.78 -7.63 9.41
CA SER A 39 19.70 -7.74 8.30
C SER A 39 20.98 -8.45 8.71
N GLU A 40 21.80 -8.77 7.72
CA GLU A 40 23.21 -9.05 7.94
C GLU A 40 23.86 -7.95 8.81
N GLY A 41 24.72 -8.35 9.75
CA GLY A 41 25.35 -7.43 10.71
C GLY A 41 24.46 -6.96 11.87
N GLY A 42 23.21 -7.43 11.99
CA GLY A 42 22.33 -7.14 13.14
C GLY A 42 21.58 -5.80 13.07
N LEU A 43 21.66 -5.08 11.96
CA LEU A 43 20.84 -3.89 11.73
C LEU A 43 19.36 -4.27 11.53
N PRO A 44 18.41 -3.34 11.75
CA PRO A 44 17.02 -3.61 11.44
C PRO A 44 16.80 -3.74 9.93
N ALA A 45 15.94 -4.68 9.55
CA ALA A 45 15.51 -4.85 8.17
C ALA A 45 14.65 -3.65 7.70
N TRP A 46 14.47 -3.54 6.39
CA TRP A 46 13.66 -2.52 5.74
C TRP A 46 12.48 -3.13 5.01
N ALA A 47 11.32 -2.48 5.13
CA ALA A 47 10.14 -2.77 4.35
C ALA A 47 9.90 -1.65 3.33
N ARG A 48 9.50 -2.02 2.12
CA ARG A 48 9.00 -1.11 1.07
C ARG A 48 7.70 -1.68 0.52
N LEU A 49 6.88 -0.82 -0.08
CA LEU A 49 5.72 -1.32 -0.81
C LEU A 49 6.19 -2.13 -2.00
N ALA A 50 5.51 -3.24 -2.24
CA ALA A 50 5.76 -4.08 -3.38
C ALA A 50 4.47 -4.52 -4.03
N LYS A 51 4.45 -4.51 -5.36
CA LYS A 51 3.34 -4.94 -6.19
C LYS A 51 3.81 -6.14 -7.01
N ASP A 52 3.05 -7.22 -7.00
CA ASP A 52 3.34 -8.38 -7.85
C ASP A 52 2.81 -8.20 -9.28
N GLY A 53 3.11 -9.16 -10.16
CA GLY A 53 2.63 -9.14 -11.55
C GLY A 53 1.11 -9.21 -11.69
N SER A 54 0.38 -9.63 -10.66
CA SER A 54 -1.09 -9.65 -10.64
C SER A 54 -1.71 -8.33 -10.16
N GLY A 55 -0.89 -7.41 -9.66
CA GLY A 55 -1.33 -6.12 -9.12
C GLY A 55 -1.59 -6.11 -7.61
N LYS A 56 -1.36 -7.24 -6.90
CA LYS A 56 -1.50 -7.31 -5.44
C LYS A 56 -0.36 -6.53 -4.79
N ILE A 57 -0.70 -5.69 -3.82
CA ILE A 57 0.27 -4.87 -3.08
C ILE A 57 0.45 -5.43 -1.68
N GLY A 58 1.68 -5.84 -1.42
CA GLY A 58 2.21 -6.22 -0.12
C GLY A 58 3.38 -5.33 0.28
N ALA A 59 4.26 -5.88 1.10
CA ALA A 59 5.53 -5.29 1.43
C ALA A 59 6.68 -6.22 1.06
N LEU A 60 7.70 -5.67 0.40
CA LEU A 60 8.98 -6.33 0.24
C LEU A 60 9.85 -5.98 1.43
N VAL A 61 10.28 -7.01 2.15
CA VAL A 61 11.20 -6.89 3.26
C VAL A 61 12.59 -7.33 2.82
N THR A 62 13.58 -6.49 3.07
CA THR A 62 14.99 -6.66 2.70
C THR A 62 15.86 -6.37 3.91
N GLY A 63 17.10 -6.86 3.92
CA GLY A 63 18.10 -6.35 4.84
C GLY A 63 18.40 -4.87 4.54
N ALA A 64 18.98 -4.16 5.51
CA ALA A 64 19.42 -2.78 5.30
C ALA A 64 20.37 -2.71 4.10
N TYR A 65 20.21 -1.69 3.25
CA TYR A 65 20.96 -1.51 2.00
C TYR A 65 20.81 -2.67 1.00
N SER A 66 19.63 -3.31 0.98
CA SER A 66 19.35 -4.49 0.13
C SER A 66 20.25 -5.70 0.45
N SER A 67 20.78 -5.77 1.68
CA SER A 67 21.44 -6.97 2.19
C SER A 67 20.42 -8.07 2.48
N PHE A 68 20.90 -9.24 2.89
CA PHE A 68 20.02 -10.34 3.22
C PHE A 68 19.25 -10.12 4.53
N VAL A 69 18.06 -10.71 4.61
CA VAL A 69 17.22 -10.74 5.81
C VAL A 69 17.26 -12.12 6.47
N LYS A 70 17.38 -12.10 7.80
CA LYS A 70 17.26 -13.27 8.68
C LYS A 70 15.95 -13.19 9.45
N VAL A 71 15.21 -14.30 9.49
CA VAL A 71 13.96 -14.43 10.23
C VAL A 71 14.15 -15.35 11.43
N GLY A 72 13.92 -14.82 12.63
CA GLY A 72 14.10 -15.54 13.88
C GLY A 72 15.54 -15.99 14.12
N SER A 73 15.69 -17.07 14.88
CA SER A 73 16.98 -17.69 15.22
C SER A 73 17.56 -18.52 14.07
N THR A 74 16.76 -18.78 13.03
CA THR A 74 17.08 -19.68 11.92
C THR A 74 18.26 -19.16 11.10
N LYS A 75 19.23 -20.01 10.74
CA LYS A 75 20.35 -19.66 9.83
C LYS A 75 19.92 -19.44 8.37
N LYS A 76 18.63 -19.51 8.06
CA LYS A 76 18.10 -19.34 6.70
C LYS A 76 18.04 -17.86 6.36
N ILE A 77 18.99 -17.45 5.53
CA ILE A 77 19.18 -16.10 5.05
C ILE A 77 18.47 -15.99 3.69
N GLN A 78 17.66 -14.96 3.49
CA GLN A 78 16.93 -14.73 2.23
C GLN A 78 17.25 -13.33 1.69
N PRO A 79 17.37 -13.14 0.36
CA PRO A 79 17.66 -11.83 -0.21
C PRO A 79 16.50 -10.84 0.02
N CYS A 80 15.27 -11.32 -0.07
CA CYS A 80 14.07 -10.55 0.22
C CYS A 80 12.90 -11.47 0.57
N ILE A 81 11.89 -10.93 1.27
CA ILE A 81 10.66 -11.62 1.60
C ILE A 81 9.48 -10.73 1.20
N PHE A 82 8.62 -11.22 0.30
CA PHE A 82 7.35 -10.58 0.02
C PHE A 82 6.32 -11.05 1.05
N VAL A 83 5.69 -10.11 1.73
CA VAL A 83 4.68 -10.39 2.76
C VAL A 83 3.42 -9.55 2.56
N PRO A 84 2.25 -10.04 2.97
CA PRO A 84 1.06 -9.21 3.10
C PRO A 84 1.31 -8.01 4.02
N LEU A 85 0.53 -6.95 3.84
CA LEU A 85 0.65 -5.78 4.71
C LEU A 85 0.23 -6.09 6.15
N SER A 86 -0.70 -7.03 6.36
CA SER A 86 -1.09 -7.55 7.68
C SER A 86 0.05 -8.20 8.46
N SER A 87 1.09 -8.70 7.78
CA SER A 87 2.28 -9.29 8.42
C SER A 87 3.12 -8.25 9.17
N LEU A 88 2.94 -6.97 8.89
CA LEU A 88 3.69 -5.88 9.49
C LEU A 88 3.01 -5.34 10.76
N SER A 89 3.80 -4.69 11.61
CA SER A 89 3.22 -3.93 12.73
C SER A 89 2.34 -2.76 12.21
N LYS A 90 1.26 -2.43 12.94
CA LYS A 90 0.37 -1.29 12.62
C LYS A 90 1.12 0.03 12.38
N ARG A 91 2.25 0.25 13.06
CA ARG A 91 3.11 1.43 12.88
C ARG A 91 3.81 1.43 11.53
N VAL A 92 4.39 0.31 11.12
CA VAL A 92 5.06 0.17 9.83
C VAL A 92 4.05 0.20 8.70
N PHE A 93 2.94 -0.51 8.85
CA PHE A 93 1.78 -0.46 7.95
C PHE A 93 1.36 0.97 7.64
N ARG A 94 1.06 1.78 8.67
CA ARG A 94 0.68 3.18 8.48
C ARG A 94 1.77 3.98 7.75
N LYS A 95 3.03 3.83 8.14
CA LYS A 95 4.14 4.56 7.51
C LYS A 95 4.32 4.23 6.03
N LEU A 96 4.11 2.97 5.64
CA LEU A 96 4.16 2.54 4.25
C LEU A 96 2.99 3.08 3.43
N LEU A 97 1.81 3.21 4.03
CA LEU A 97 0.59 3.65 3.34
C LEU A 97 0.38 5.18 3.31
N ILE A 98 1.12 5.97 4.09
CA ILE A 98 1.09 7.45 4.02
C ILE A 98 1.12 8.00 2.57
N PRO A 99 1.88 7.42 1.61
CA PRO A 99 1.99 7.96 0.26
C PRO A 99 1.05 7.30 -0.78
N LEU A 100 0.09 6.45 -0.40
CA LEU A 100 -0.71 5.64 -1.34
C LEU A 100 -2.20 6.00 -1.39
N ASP A 101 -2.71 6.15 -2.63
CA ASP A 101 -4.14 6.05 -2.96
C ASP A 101 -4.47 4.57 -3.23
N CYS A 102 -4.53 3.77 -2.16
CA CYS A 102 -4.80 2.34 -2.23
C CYS A 102 -6.10 1.95 -1.54
N GLU A 103 -6.79 0.97 -2.12
CA GLU A 103 -7.90 0.28 -1.48
C GLU A 103 -7.34 -0.95 -0.75
N LEU A 104 -7.68 -1.08 0.54
CA LEU A 104 -7.38 -2.27 1.32
C LEU A 104 -8.53 -3.26 1.15
N TYR A 105 -8.20 -4.52 0.92
CA TYR A 105 -9.18 -5.61 0.89
C TYR A 105 -8.62 -6.83 1.62
N GLU A 106 -9.55 -7.68 2.07
CA GLU A 106 -9.23 -8.94 2.75
C GLU A 106 -9.31 -10.07 1.73
N GLU A 107 -8.23 -10.86 1.64
CA GLU A 107 -8.13 -12.04 0.79
C GLU A 107 -7.47 -13.14 1.64
N GLU A 108 -8.13 -14.29 1.79
CA GLU A 108 -7.59 -15.44 2.55
C GLU A 108 -7.10 -15.07 3.98
N ASP A 109 -7.89 -14.28 4.72
CA ASP A 109 -7.56 -13.72 6.06
C ASP A 109 -6.32 -12.78 6.10
N MET A 110 -5.85 -12.34 4.93
CA MET A 110 -4.72 -11.41 4.79
C MET A 110 -5.20 -10.03 4.27
N VAL A 111 -4.73 -8.96 4.93
CA VAL A 111 -4.97 -7.59 4.44
C VAL A 111 -3.92 -7.27 3.40
N VAL A 112 -4.37 -7.13 2.17
CA VAL A 112 -3.60 -6.71 1.00
C VAL A 112 -4.12 -5.37 0.49
N ALA A 113 -3.33 -4.69 -0.33
CA ALA A 113 -3.73 -3.45 -0.98
C ALA A 113 -3.76 -3.62 -2.50
N ARG A 114 -4.54 -2.79 -3.18
CA ARG A 114 -4.39 -2.54 -4.61
C ARG A 114 -4.42 -1.04 -4.86
N GLU A 115 -3.74 -0.58 -5.90
CA GLU A 115 -3.89 0.81 -6.34
C GLU A 115 -5.33 1.03 -6.75
N ILE A 116 -5.93 2.12 -6.27
CA ILE A 116 -7.19 2.59 -6.84
C ILE A 116 -6.84 3.05 -8.24
N GLU A 117 -7.53 2.51 -9.25
CA GLU A 117 -7.38 3.01 -10.62
C GLU A 117 -7.59 4.51 -10.62
N ASN A 118 -6.56 5.25 -11.03
CA ASN A 118 -6.66 6.69 -11.22
C ASN A 118 -7.81 6.95 -12.17
N GLN A 119 -8.88 7.55 -11.64
CA GLN A 119 -9.99 7.97 -12.46
C GLN A 119 -9.49 9.04 -13.42
N PRO A 120 -9.99 9.09 -14.66
CA PRO A 120 -9.55 10.10 -15.63
C PRO A 120 -9.80 11.52 -15.12
N TYR A 121 -10.79 11.68 -14.24
CA TYR A 121 -11.09 12.89 -13.49
C TYR A 121 -12.02 12.57 -12.31
N TYR A 122 -12.22 13.54 -11.43
CA TYR A 122 -13.16 13.50 -10.30
C TYR A 122 -14.17 14.63 -10.43
N VAL A 123 -15.44 14.34 -10.12
CA VAL A 123 -16.53 15.32 -10.13
C VAL A 123 -16.83 15.76 -8.71
N ALA A 124 -16.59 17.04 -8.41
CA ALA A 124 -16.84 17.67 -7.14
C ALA A 124 -18.09 18.55 -7.17
N ASN A 125 -18.78 18.63 -6.04
CA ASN A 125 -19.90 19.55 -5.84
C ASN A 125 -19.43 20.73 -5.00
N ARG A 126 -19.52 21.94 -5.56
CA ARG A 126 -19.12 23.20 -4.91
C ARG A 126 -19.78 23.42 -3.55
N ASN A 127 -21.03 22.99 -3.40
CA ASN A 127 -21.83 23.24 -2.20
C ASN A 127 -21.50 22.27 -1.07
N SER A 128 -21.47 20.97 -1.35
CA SER A 128 -21.16 19.97 -0.31
C SER A 128 -19.66 19.81 -0.05
N ARG A 129 -18.81 20.36 -0.91
CA ARG A 129 -17.35 20.15 -0.92
C ARG A 129 -16.97 18.68 -0.96
N MET A 130 -17.82 17.85 -1.54
CA MET A 130 -17.54 16.42 -1.73
C MET A 130 -17.19 16.15 -3.19
N PHE A 131 -16.20 15.29 -3.42
CA PHE A 131 -15.86 14.80 -4.76
C PHE A 131 -16.17 13.32 -4.92
N HIS A 132 -16.39 12.92 -6.17
CA HIS A 132 -16.88 11.62 -6.61
C HIS A 132 -16.10 11.13 -7.83
N HIS A 133 -16.08 9.81 -8.09
CA HIS A 133 -15.68 9.31 -9.40
C HIS A 133 -16.78 9.54 -10.44
N PRO A 134 -16.46 9.58 -11.75
CA PRO A 134 -17.41 9.95 -12.81
C PRO A 134 -18.65 9.03 -12.90
N GLY A 135 -18.46 7.74 -12.62
CA GLY A 135 -19.54 6.75 -12.64
C GLY A 135 -20.53 6.83 -11.48
N CYS A 136 -20.28 7.64 -10.46
CA CYS A 136 -21.09 7.65 -9.24
C CYS A 136 -22.51 8.19 -9.50
N LYS A 137 -23.54 7.49 -9.01
CA LYS A 137 -24.94 7.95 -9.08
C LYS A 137 -25.15 9.34 -8.47
N ARG A 138 -24.39 9.69 -7.42
CA ARG A 138 -24.42 11.04 -6.83
C ARG A 138 -23.73 12.08 -7.70
N ALA A 139 -22.62 11.74 -8.36
CA ALA A 139 -21.94 12.64 -9.30
C ALA A 139 -22.88 13.08 -10.42
N LYS A 140 -23.62 12.11 -11.00
CA LYS A 140 -24.59 12.37 -12.08
C LYS A 140 -25.76 13.27 -11.66
N ARG A 141 -26.03 13.43 -10.36
CA ARG A 141 -27.10 14.30 -9.83
C ARG A 141 -26.60 15.69 -9.45
N ILE A 142 -25.29 15.96 -9.51
CA ILE A 142 -24.76 17.29 -9.25
C ILE A 142 -25.20 18.18 -10.41
N ALA A 143 -25.92 19.26 -10.11
CA ALA A 143 -26.28 20.26 -11.11
C ALA A 143 -25.02 20.81 -11.79
N SER A 144 -25.02 20.97 -13.12
CA SER A 144 -23.87 21.40 -13.91
C SER A 144 -23.18 22.66 -13.36
N GLN A 145 -23.97 23.65 -12.92
CA GLN A 145 -23.48 24.89 -12.30
C GLN A 145 -22.67 24.68 -11.00
N ASN A 146 -22.88 23.56 -10.31
CA ASN A 146 -22.22 23.21 -9.06
C ASN A 146 -21.09 22.20 -9.27
N GLN A 147 -20.86 21.72 -10.50
CA GLN A 147 -19.80 20.76 -10.80
C GLN A 147 -18.45 21.44 -10.90
N ILE A 148 -17.43 20.81 -10.32
CA ILE A 148 -16.02 21.15 -10.48
C ILE A 148 -15.30 19.85 -10.85
N ILE A 149 -14.43 19.90 -11.86
CA ILE A 149 -13.69 18.73 -12.32
C ILE A 149 -12.24 18.85 -11.83
N PHE A 150 -11.76 17.83 -11.12
CA PHE A 150 -10.37 17.70 -10.73
C PHE A 150 -9.70 16.59 -11.54
N LYS A 151 -8.46 16.79 -11.99
CA LYS A 151 -7.72 15.77 -12.74
C LYS A 151 -7.18 14.68 -11.83
N THR A 152 -6.89 15.01 -10.57
CA THR A 152 -6.35 14.04 -9.61
C THR A 152 -7.05 14.12 -8.26
N ARG A 153 -7.04 13.00 -7.53
CA ARG A 153 -7.52 12.94 -6.14
C ARG A 153 -6.76 13.93 -5.25
N LYS A 154 -5.44 14.00 -5.42
CA LYS A 154 -4.56 14.91 -4.68
C LYS A 154 -4.95 16.38 -4.89
N GLU A 155 -5.30 16.76 -6.12
CA GLU A 155 -5.75 18.12 -6.46
C GLU A 155 -7.07 18.46 -5.76
N ALA A 156 -8.03 17.53 -5.75
CA ALA A 156 -9.31 17.71 -5.05
C ALA A 156 -9.09 17.90 -3.53
N LEU A 157 -8.25 17.06 -2.93
CA LEU A 157 -7.89 17.14 -1.51
C LEU A 157 -7.16 18.45 -1.17
N ALA A 158 -6.18 18.84 -1.99
CA ALA A 158 -5.45 20.10 -1.83
C ALA A 158 -6.36 21.33 -1.96
N SER A 159 -7.43 21.21 -2.74
CA SER A 159 -8.47 22.24 -2.90
C SER A 159 -9.50 22.25 -1.76
N GLY A 160 -9.32 21.43 -0.73
CA GLY A 160 -10.20 21.38 0.45
C GLY A 160 -11.47 20.54 0.27
N TYR A 161 -11.55 19.71 -0.77
CA TYR A 161 -12.68 18.81 -0.99
C TYR A 161 -12.44 17.46 -0.32
N SER A 162 -13.52 16.84 0.16
CA SER A 162 -13.48 15.54 0.82
C SER A 162 -14.03 14.42 -0.08
N PRO A 163 -13.47 13.21 -0.01
CA PRO A 163 -13.95 12.08 -0.81
C PRO A 163 -15.35 11.66 -0.35
N ALA A 164 -16.24 11.36 -1.29
CA ALA A 164 -17.58 10.93 -0.95
C ALA A 164 -17.63 9.51 -0.38
N ARG A 165 -18.28 9.34 0.78
CA ARG A 165 -18.36 8.05 1.49
C ARG A 165 -19.01 6.92 0.69
N ILE A 166 -19.91 7.24 -0.23
CA ILE A 166 -20.66 6.25 -1.03
C ILE A 166 -19.74 5.56 -2.03
N CYS A 167 -18.87 6.34 -2.68
CA CYS A 167 -18.09 5.85 -3.79
C CYS A 167 -16.58 5.89 -3.55
N ARG A 168 -16.19 6.28 -2.34
CA ARG A 168 -14.84 6.30 -1.77
C ARG A 168 -13.74 6.60 -2.80
N PRO A 169 -13.84 7.76 -3.47
CA PRO A 169 -12.91 8.14 -4.52
C PRO A 169 -11.53 8.54 -4.01
#